data_AF-X1QRB5-F1
#
_entry.id   AF-X1QRB5-F1
#
_cell.length_a   1.000
_cell.length_b   1.000
_cell.length_c   1.000
_cell.angle_alpha   90.00
_cell.angle_beta   90.00
_cell.angle_gamma   90.00
#
_symmetry.space_group_name_H-M   'P 1'
#
loop_
_entity.id
_entity.type
_entity.pdbx_description
1 polymer ?
#
loop_
_entity_poly.entity_id
_entity_poly.type
_entity_poly.pdbx_seq_one_letter_code
_entity_poly.pdbx_strand_id
1 'polypeptide(L)'
;MAKTLAEINEKIKKGKAVVVTAEEIIDLVDEKGVKKAAQEVDVVTSATFGPMCSSGIYLNIGHSKPKIKLGGGKAYLNEVPVYTGFAAVDFYLGATALPDDDPRNRVHPGEFRYGGGHAIEDLVAGKNVKFVATAHGTDCYPRKSLET
;
A
#
# COMPACT_ATOMS: atom_id res chain seq x y z
N MET A 1 -30.22 -1.98 -6.90
CA MET A 1 -29.40 -2.35 -5.72
C MET A 1 -27.98 -1.85 -5.97
N ALA A 2 -27.29 -1.40 -4.92
CA ALA A 2 -25.86 -1.10 -5.04
C ALA A 2 -25.08 -2.41 -5.18
N LYS A 3 -24.04 -2.41 -6.02
CA LYS A 3 -23.11 -3.55 -6.15
C LYS A 3 -22.37 -3.74 -4.83
N THR A 4 -22.11 -4.98 -4.46
CA THR A 4 -21.29 -5.31 -3.30
C THR A 4 -19.81 -5.37 -3.67
N LEU A 5 -18.93 -5.12 -2.69
CA LEU A 5 -17.49 -5.30 -2.89
C LEU A 5 -17.12 -6.74 -3.27
N ALA A 6 -17.86 -7.74 -2.75
CA ALA A 6 -17.63 -9.14 -3.08
C ALA A 6 -17.88 -9.42 -4.58
N GLU A 7 -18.97 -8.90 -5.13
CA GLU A 7 -19.30 -9.02 -6.55
C GLU A 7 -18.27 -8.29 -7.45
N ILE A 8 -17.86 -7.08 -7.07
CA ILE A 8 -16.84 -6.32 -7.81
C ILE A 8 -15.51 -7.08 -7.81
N ASN A 9 -15.08 -7.61 -6.66
CA ASN A 9 -13.83 -8.38 -6.55
C ASN A 9 -13.88 -9.67 -7.38
N GLU A 10 -15.02 -10.37 -7.42
CA GLU A 10 -15.23 -11.53 -8.31
C GLU A 10 -15.08 -11.15 -9.79
N LYS A 11 -15.65 -10.00 -10.20
CA LYS A 11 -15.49 -9.50 -11.58
C LYS A 11 -14.06 -9.13 -11.91
N ILE A 12 -13.33 -8.47 -10.99
CA ILE A 12 -11.92 -8.11 -11.17
C ILE A 12 -11.08 -9.38 -11.37
N LYS A 13 -11.25 -10.39 -10.50
CA LYS A 13 -10.55 -11.69 -10.62
C LYS A 13 -10.82 -12.41 -11.94
N LYS A 14 -12.04 -12.25 -12.48
CA LYS A 14 -12.45 -12.86 -13.76
C LYS A 14 -12.08 -12.00 -14.98
N GLY A 15 -11.49 -10.82 -14.81
CA GLY A 15 -11.22 -9.88 -15.90
C GLY A 15 -12.49 -9.33 -16.57
N LYS A 16 -13.61 -9.28 -15.83
CA LYS A 16 -14.94 -8.84 -16.33
C LYS A 16 -15.41 -7.52 -15.71
N ALA A 17 -14.59 -6.89 -14.89
CA ALA A 17 -14.94 -5.61 -14.28
C ALA A 17 -14.91 -4.51 -15.35
N VAL A 18 -15.96 -3.69 -15.39
CA VAL A 18 -15.97 -2.46 -16.17
C VAL A 18 -15.26 -1.38 -15.36
N VAL A 19 -14.04 -1.04 -15.77
CA VAL A 19 -13.21 -0.03 -15.12
C VAL A 19 -13.14 1.19 -16.03
N VAL A 20 -13.43 2.36 -15.47
CA VAL A 20 -13.33 3.65 -16.17
C VAL A 20 -12.50 4.63 -15.35
N THR A 21 -12.07 5.72 -15.95
CA THR A 21 -11.41 6.85 -15.27
C THR A 21 -12.43 7.86 -14.73
N ALA A 22 -11.95 8.75 -13.87
CA ALA A 22 -12.73 9.87 -13.35
C ALA A 22 -13.15 10.87 -14.44
N GLU A 23 -12.47 10.88 -15.59
CA GLU A 23 -12.86 11.68 -16.76
C GLU A 23 -13.95 10.95 -17.56
N GLU A 24 -13.75 9.66 -17.87
CA GLU A 24 -14.71 8.85 -18.64
C GLU A 24 -16.08 8.69 -17.96
N ILE A 25 -16.12 8.68 -16.63
CA ILE A 25 -17.41 8.55 -15.91
C ILE A 25 -18.31 9.78 -16.10
N ILE A 26 -17.75 10.95 -16.37
CA ILE A 26 -18.51 12.19 -16.57
C ILE A 26 -19.36 12.04 -17.84
N ASP A 27 -18.73 11.70 -18.96
CA ASP A 27 -19.40 11.49 -20.25
C ASP A 27 -20.46 10.37 -20.18
N LEU A 28 -20.15 9.27 -19.49
CA LEU A 28 -21.08 8.16 -19.27
C LEU A 28 -22.34 8.58 -18.49
N VAL A 29 -22.18 9.44 -17.50
CA VAL A 29 -23.30 9.97 -16.71
C VAL A 29 -24.13 10.93 -17.54
N ASP A 30 -23.50 11.78 -18.35
CA ASP A 30 -24.20 12.72 -19.23
C ASP A 30 -25.02 12.00 -20.31
N GLU A 31 -24.49 10.92 -20.89
CA GLU A 31 -25.18 10.15 -21.92
C GLU A 31 -26.30 9.27 -21.34
N LYS A 32 -26.02 8.53 -20.26
CA LYS A 32 -26.90 7.43 -19.80
C LYS A 32 -27.66 7.76 -18.51
N GLY A 33 -27.27 8.82 -17.81
CA GLY A 33 -27.75 9.17 -16.49
C GLY A 33 -27.11 8.35 -15.37
N VAL A 34 -27.02 8.97 -14.19
CA VAL A 34 -26.36 8.43 -12.98
C VAL A 34 -26.75 6.98 -12.66
N LYS A 35 -28.05 6.65 -12.72
CA LYS A 35 -28.54 5.32 -12.36
C LYS A 35 -28.01 4.21 -13.29
N LYS A 36 -27.93 4.47 -14.60
CA LYS A 36 -27.44 3.48 -15.56
C LYS A 36 -25.92 3.39 -15.51
N ALA A 37 -25.23 4.52 -15.46
CA ALA A 37 -23.77 4.56 -15.31
C ALA A 37 -23.32 3.76 -14.07
N ALA A 38 -23.98 3.95 -12.92
CA ALA A 38 -23.69 3.20 -11.70
C ALA A 38 -23.99 1.68 -11.79
N GLN A 39 -24.90 1.26 -12.66
CA GLN A 39 -25.18 -0.16 -12.91
C GLN A 39 -24.13 -0.80 -13.84
N GLU A 40 -23.63 -0.06 -14.82
CA GLU A 40 -22.65 -0.55 -15.79
C GLU A 40 -21.23 -0.55 -15.23
N VAL A 41 -20.79 0.56 -14.62
CA VAL A 41 -19.40 0.76 -14.17
C VAL A 41 -19.13 0.10 -12.82
N ASP A 42 -18.13 -0.76 -12.74
CA ASP A 42 -17.75 -1.48 -11.52
C ASP A 42 -16.71 -0.72 -10.70
N VAL A 43 -15.75 -0.04 -11.35
CA VAL A 43 -14.69 0.73 -10.70
C VAL A 43 -14.46 2.03 -11.45
N VAL A 44 -14.42 3.15 -10.72
CA VAL A 44 -13.93 4.43 -11.23
C VAL A 44 -12.53 4.65 -10.67
N THR A 45 -11.56 4.82 -11.54
CA THR A 45 -10.18 5.11 -11.20
C THR A 45 -9.94 6.60 -11.29
N SER A 46 -9.35 7.18 -10.25
CA SER A 46 -8.90 8.56 -10.29
C SER A 46 -7.42 8.57 -9.97
N ALA A 47 -6.66 9.32 -10.74
CA ALA A 47 -5.25 9.57 -10.49
C ALA A 47 -5.00 11.05 -10.76
N THR A 48 -4.12 11.63 -9.96
CA THR A 48 -3.57 12.96 -10.23
C THR A 48 -2.07 12.78 -10.43
N PHE A 49 -1.56 13.33 -11.53
CA PHE A 49 -0.12 13.37 -11.76
C PHE A 49 0.37 14.78 -11.44
N GLY A 50 1.02 14.93 -10.29
CA GLY A 50 1.60 16.18 -9.84
C GLY A 50 2.65 15.93 -8.76
N PRO A 51 3.51 16.90 -8.46
CA PRO A 51 4.42 16.84 -7.32
C PRO A 51 3.57 16.83 -6.04
N MET A 52 3.31 15.63 -5.52
CA MET A 52 2.51 15.41 -4.32
C MET A 52 3.44 15.31 -3.11
N CYS A 53 3.30 16.25 -2.18
CA CYS A 53 3.81 16.06 -0.83
C CYS A 53 2.95 15.02 -0.10
N SER A 54 3.50 14.36 0.92
CA SER A 54 2.77 13.42 1.79
C SER A 54 2.29 12.13 1.11
N SER A 55 3.07 11.59 0.18
CA SER A 55 2.79 10.29 -0.45
C SER A 55 3.35 9.11 0.36
N GLY A 56 2.62 7.99 0.36
CA GLY A 56 3.00 6.75 1.03
C GLY A 56 1.89 5.70 0.95
N ILE A 57 2.15 4.53 1.53
CA ILE A 57 1.20 3.41 1.57
C ILE A 57 0.96 2.95 3.00
N TYR A 58 -0.28 2.58 3.30
CA TYR A 58 -0.67 1.90 4.53
C TYR A 58 -0.88 0.42 4.23
N LEU A 59 -0.23 -0.46 5.00
CA LEU A 59 -0.25 -1.90 4.78
C LEU A 59 -0.65 -2.64 6.05
N ASN A 60 -1.39 -3.73 5.86
CA ASN A 60 -1.68 -4.74 6.87
C ASN A 60 -1.20 -6.10 6.33
N ILE A 61 -0.31 -6.78 7.06
CA ILE A 61 0.30 -8.05 6.62
C ILE A 61 -0.45 -9.29 7.10
N GLY A 62 -1.56 -9.11 7.82
CA GLY A 62 -2.23 -10.19 8.54
C GLY A 62 -1.37 -10.77 9.67
N HIS A 63 -1.95 -11.68 10.45
CA HIS A 63 -1.23 -12.27 11.57
C HIS A 63 -0.29 -13.41 11.16
N SER A 64 0.96 -13.30 11.58
CA SER A 64 1.89 -14.43 11.60
C SER A 64 1.46 -15.50 12.62
N LYS A 65 2.01 -16.71 12.46
CA LYS A 65 1.93 -17.77 13.48
C LYS A 65 3.35 -18.15 13.90
N PRO A 66 3.74 -18.00 15.18
CA PRO A 66 3.02 -17.30 16.26
C PRO A 66 2.77 -15.80 15.96
N LYS A 67 1.77 -15.19 16.63
CA LYS A 67 1.38 -13.78 16.41
C LYS A 67 2.47 -12.81 16.86
N ILE A 68 2.66 -11.73 16.10
CA ILE A 68 3.54 -10.60 16.41
C ILE A 68 2.72 -9.31 16.60
N LYS A 69 3.21 -8.40 17.44
CA LYS A 69 2.68 -7.04 17.60
C LYS A 69 3.72 -6.04 17.09
N LEU A 70 3.58 -5.61 15.84
CA LEU A 70 4.45 -4.58 15.23
C LEU A 70 4.35 -3.25 15.98
N GLY A 71 3.16 -2.91 16.49
CA GLY A 71 2.91 -1.71 17.30
C GLY A 71 3.87 -1.57 18.47
N GLY A 72 4.70 -0.52 18.43
CA GLY A 72 5.77 -0.26 19.40
C GLY A 72 7.07 -1.01 19.13
N GLY A 73 7.21 -1.63 17.96
CA GLY A 73 8.43 -2.25 17.45
C GLY A 73 9.03 -1.48 16.27
N LYS A 74 10.02 -2.09 15.61
CA LYS A 74 10.67 -1.59 14.39
C LYS A 74 10.41 -2.56 13.24
N ALA A 75 10.20 -2.04 12.05
CA ALA A 75 10.05 -2.85 10.84
C ALA A 75 10.64 -2.14 9.61
N TYR A 76 11.00 -2.95 8.60
CA TYR A 76 11.66 -2.51 7.38
C TYR A 76 11.15 -3.31 6.18
N LEU A 77 11.10 -2.65 5.01
CA LEU A 77 10.86 -3.23 3.70
C LEU A 77 12.09 -2.97 2.82
N ASN A 78 12.83 -4.01 2.41
CA ASN A 78 14.12 -3.87 1.71
C ASN A 78 15.00 -2.82 2.40
N GLU A 79 15.16 -2.93 3.72
CA GLU A 79 15.98 -2.02 4.56
C GLU A 79 15.43 -0.59 4.70
N VAL A 80 14.30 -0.26 4.05
CA VAL A 80 13.61 1.02 4.21
C VAL A 80 12.71 0.98 5.45
N PRO A 81 12.83 1.91 6.41
CA PRO A 81 12.04 1.90 7.63
C PRO A 81 10.56 2.17 7.37
N VAL A 82 9.69 1.50 8.12
CA VAL A 82 8.24 1.75 8.13
C VAL A 82 7.77 2.17 9.52
N TYR A 83 6.72 3.00 9.58
CA TYR A 83 6.11 3.43 10.83
C TYR A 83 5.07 2.40 11.30
N THR A 84 5.28 1.82 12.49
CA THR A 84 4.49 0.69 13.01
C THR A 84 3.45 1.08 14.07
N GLY A 85 3.30 2.37 14.38
CA GLY A 85 2.55 2.86 15.54
C GLY A 85 1.02 2.72 15.51
N PHE A 86 0.45 1.92 14.61
CA PHE A 86 -1.00 1.83 14.40
C PHE A 86 -1.64 0.67 15.18
N ALA A 87 -1.23 -0.57 14.92
CA ALA A 87 -1.84 -1.76 15.51
C ALA A 87 -0.88 -2.95 15.49
N ALA A 88 -1.40 -4.18 15.60
CA ALA A 88 -0.56 -5.36 15.76
C ALA A 88 0.18 -5.76 14.47
N VAL A 89 -0.38 -5.51 13.28
CA VAL A 89 0.16 -6.00 12.00
C VAL A 89 0.09 -4.94 10.90
N ASP A 90 0.06 -3.69 11.32
CA ASP A 90 -0.19 -2.53 10.48
C ASP A 90 1.01 -1.58 10.50
N PHE A 91 1.34 -1.02 9.33
CA PHE A 91 2.39 -0.02 9.22
C PHE A 91 2.17 0.91 8.03
N TYR A 92 2.85 2.06 8.06
CA TYR A 92 2.86 3.03 6.99
C TYR A 92 4.28 3.24 6.44
N LEU A 93 4.42 3.22 5.12
CA LEU A 93 5.66 3.50 4.41
C LEU A 93 5.52 4.83 3.67
N GLY A 94 6.33 5.82 4.03
CA GLY A 94 6.41 7.08 3.29
C GLY A 94 7.25 6.95 2.03
N ALA A 95 6.84 7.58 0.93
CA ALA A 95 7.56 7.51 -0.35
C ALA A 95 8.97 8.13 -0.30
N THR A 96 9.23 9.02 0.65
CA THR A 96 10.54 9.66 0.85
C THR A 96 11.37 9.00 1.96
N ALA A 97 10.93 7.85 2.51
CA ALA A 97 11.71 7.11 3.50
C ALA A 97 13.03 6.64 2.85
N LEU A 98 14.12 6.70 3.62
CA LEU A 98 15.44 6.24 3.20
C LEU A 98 15.93 5.19 4.20
N PRO A 99 16.77 4.24 3.77
CA PRO A 99 17.50 3.37 4.69
C PRO A 99 18.21 4.19 5.77
N ASP A 100 18.31 3.62 6.97
CA ASP A 100 18.90 4.32 8.12
C ASP A 100 20.37 4.74 7.87
N ASP A 101 21.09 3.90 7.13
CA ASP A 101 22.50 4.00 6.77
C ASP A 101 22.76 4.74 5.44
N ASP A 102 21.71 5.23 4.76
CA ASP A 102 21.85 5.99 3.52
C ASP A 102 22.80 7.19 3.73
N PRO A 103 23.80 7.40 2.83
CA PRO A 103 24.77 8.48 2.98
C PRO A 103 24.13 9.87 2.78
N ARG A 104 22.90 9.93 2.26
CA ARG A 104 22.15 11.16 1.96
C ARG A 104 23.04 12.09 1.15
N ASN A 105 23.05 13.37 1.49
CA ASN A 105 23.93 14.37 0.88
C ASN A 105 25.29 14.52 1.60
N ARG A 106 25.80 13.48 2.29
CA ARG A 106 27.17 13.55 2.87
C ARG A 106 28.23 13.78 1.80
N VAL A 107 28.05 13.18 0.63
CA VAL A 107 28.77 13.53 -0.61
C VAL A 107 27.71 14.02 -1.59
N HIS A 108 27.80 15.28 -2.03
CA HIS A 108 26.78 15.88 -2.88
C HIS A 108 27.16 15.79 -4.37
N PRO A 109 26.22 15.38 -5.26
CA PRO A 109 24.85 14.96 -4.97
C PRO A 109 24.77 13.55 -4.38
N GLY A 110 23.85 13.34 -3.42
CA GLY A 110 23.54 12.01 -2.92
C GLY A 110 22.95 11.14 -4.02
N GLU A 111 23.23 9.83 -3.99
CA GLU A 111 22.82 8.90 -5.04
C GLU A 111 21.37 8.43 -4.91
N PHE A 112 20.82 8.40 -3.68
CA PHE A 112 19.44 8.00 -3.37
C PHE A 112 18.97 6.73 -4.12
N ARG A 113 19.82 5.69 -4.14
CA ARG A 113 19.63 4.49 -4.99
C ARG A 113 18.34 3.72 -4.70
N TYR A 114 17.90 3.73 -3.44
CA TYR A 114 16.72 2.99 -3.02
C TYR A 114 16.06 3.65 -1.81
N GLY A 115 14.73 3.59 -1.74
CA GLY A 115 13.95 4.29 -0.72
C GLY A 115 12.47 3.93 -0.79
N GLY A 116 11.63 4.68 -0.10
CA GLY A 116 10.21 4.36 0.06
C GLY A 116 9.45 4.30 -1.26
N GLY A 117 9.70 5.24 -2.18
CA GLY A 117 9.08 5.24 -3.51
C GLY A 117 9.44 4.00 -4.32
N HIS A 118 10.72 3.60 -4.30
CA HIS A 118 11.19 2.37 -4.95
C HIS A 118 10.55 1.12 -4.33
N ALA A 119 10.46 1.04 -2.99
CA ALA A 119 9.78 -0.07 -2.32
C ALA A 119 8.28 -0.13 -2.62
N ILE A 120 7.60 1.02 -2.75
CA ILE A 120 6.20 1.09 -3.18
C ILE A 120 6.06 0.59 -4.63
N GLU A 121 6.94 1.03 -5.53
CA GLU A 121 6.94 0.58 -6.93
C GLU A 121 7.12 -0.94 -7.01
N ASP A 122 8.09 -1.50 -6.28
CA ASP A 122 8.34 -2.95 -6.25
C ASP A 122 7.11 -3.75 -5.81
N LEU A 123 6.40 -3.27 -4.77
CA LEU A 123 5.15 -3.88 -4.31
C LEU A 123 4.05 -3.82 -5.38
N VAL A 124 3.88 -2.67 -6.04
CA VAL A 124 2.88 -2.49 -7.12
C VAL A 124 3.21 -3.36 -8.33
N ALA A 125 4.50 -3.52 -8.65
CA ALA A 125 4.99 -4.39 -9.71
C ALA A 125 4.91 -5.89 -9.37
N GLY A 126 4.46 -6.25 -8.15
CA GLY A 126 4.36 -7.64 -7.71
C GLY A 126 5.70 -8.31 -7.45
N LYS A 127 6.77 -7.54 -7.21
CA LYS A 127 8.08 -8.09 -6.84
C LYS A 127 8.07 -8.53 -5.37
N ASN A 128 8.92 -9.49 -5.05
CA ASN A 128 9.15 -9.88 -3.66
C ASN A 128 9.94 -8.77 -2.93
N VAL A 129 9.44 -8.36 -1.78
CA VAL A 129 10.09 -7.37 -0.91
C VAL A 129 10.39 -8.03 0.43
N LYS A 130 11.64 -7.94 0.87
CA LYS A 130 12.09 -8.48 2.14
C LYS A 130 11.48 -7.66 3.28
N PHE A 131 10.69 -8.30 4.13
CA PHE A 131 10.14 -7.68 5.33
C PHE A 131 10.91 -8.16 6.55
N VAL A 132 11.40 -7.24 7.38
CA VAL A 132 12.06 -7.54 8.65
C VAL A 132 11.39 -6.74 9.74
N ALA A 133 10.96 -7.40 10.82
CA ALA A 133 10.37 -6.74 11.98
C ALA A 133 10.90 -7.29 13.29
N THR A 134 11.01 -6.41 14.27
CA THR A 134 11.38 -6.72 15.65
C THR A 134 10.44 -5.98 16.61
N ALA A 135 9.92 -6.68 17.61
CA ALA A 135 8.99 -6.13 18.58
C ALA A 135 9.12 -6.80 19.95
N HIS A 136 8.51 -6.20 20.96
CA HIS A 136 8.37 -6.82 22.28
C HIS A 136 7.32 -7.93 22.24
N GLY A 137 7.56 -9.01 23.00
CA GLY A 137 6.60 -10.10 23.13
C GLY A 137 5.56 -9.80 24.20
N THR A 138 4.33 -10.26 24.00
CA THR A 138 3.26 -10.28 25.00
C THR A 138 2.58 -11.65 25.02
N ASP A 139 1.70 -11.90 25.99
CA ASP A 139 0.95 -13.16 26.07
C ASP A 139 0.11 -13.42 24.81
N CYS A 140 -0.52 -12.37 24.27
CA CYS A 140 -1.31 -12.44 23.04
C CYS A 140 -0.46 -12.45 21.75
N TYR A 141 0.77 -11.93 21.83
CA TYR A 141 1.67 -11.73 20.69
C TYR A 141 3.10 -12.16 21.06
N PRO A 142 3.36 -13.48 21.17
CA PRO A 142 4.61 -13.97 21.73
C PRO A 142 5.80 -13.85 20.76
N ARG A 143 5.57 -13.66 19.46
CA ARG A 143 6.64 -13.55 18.46
C ARG A 143 7.34 -12.20 18.58
N LYS A 144 8.68 -12.22 18.67
CA LYS A 144 9.52 -11.02 18.82
C LYS A 144 10.22 -10.57 17.55
N SER A 145 10.37 -11.46 16.57
CA SER A 145 10.97 -11.14 15.27
C SER A 145 10.25 -11.86 14.13
N LEU A 146 10.15 -11.20 12.98
CA LEU A 146 9.56 -11.73 11.75
C LEU A 146 10.43 -11.34 10.57
N GLU A 147 10.74 -12.30 9.73
CA GLU A 147 11.47 -12.11 8.46
C GLU A 147 10.78 -12.98 7.40
N THR A 148 10.63 -12.45 6.19
CA THR A 148 10.01 -13.11 5.04
C THR A 148 10.86 -12.99 3.80
#